data_AF-A0A433MWH5-F1
#
_entry.id   AF-A0A433MWH5-F1
#
_cell.length_a   1.000
_cell.length_b   1.000
_cell.length_c   1.000
_cell.angle_alpha   90.00
_cell.angle_beta   90.00
_cell.angle_gamma   90.00
#
_symmetry.space_group_name_H-M   'P 1'
#
loop_
_entity.id
_entity.type
_entity.pdbx_description
1 polymer ?
#
loop_
_entity_poly.entity_id
_entity_poly.type
_entity_poly.pdbx_seq_one_letter_code
_entity_poly.pdbx_strand_id
1 'polypeptide(L)'
;MIRRRPGVKPGTEEIPISGRRLVDQQLVRFGENTARVQDNLKENLPTAEINALLNEAKKQSSDRLSLAKQIYQIALRTDDIRVQAIQRNLRKEESTPELAAFLLNRANVPARVGNGIFLRSDEVYSTDFIQWLEIKEGDRWLAFDPIDFSFREQDRYLTWWYGSDRVLQAEGASNIDLEVVVQPNIDRGLTSAILEGKRASNPLLEYSLLRLPLASQRVFQVLVLVPIGALVISILHQMVGLPTFGTFTPILIGLSFRETGLFAGVTLFILVVIIGLLIRAYLNRLQLLIVPRLAAILTATVLIMGALAILLQSLEFNLGLSLSLFPIVILAMTIERAALMWEEAGAKETIIAGLGSVFAAVVGYYCIINPYVQHLAFAFPELLLLVLALNVLVGRYNGYKLIEYFRFLALQRQLKQKEG
;
A
#
# COMPACT_ATOMS: atom_id res chain seq x y z
N MET A 1 -10.82 -16.57 3.50
CA MET A 1 -12.10 -16.02 3.00
C MET A 1 -11.84 -14.69 2.26
N ILE A 2 -11.91 -14.66 0.93
CA ILE A 2 -11.79 -13.40 0.18
C ILE A 2 -13.17 -12.74 0.17
N ARG A 3 -13.40 -11.74 1.04
CA ARG A 3 -14.65 -10.97 1.06
C ARG A 3 -14.67 -9.96 -0.09
N ARG A 4 -15.78 -9.93 -0.82
CA ARG A 4 -16.09 -8.96 -1.89
C ARG A 4 -16.06 -7.54 -1.32
N ARG A 5 -15.22 -6.64 -1.85
CA ARG A 5 -15.37 -5.20 -1.59
C ARG A 5 -16.67 -4.73 -2.26
N PRO A 6 -17.57 -4.03 -1.54
CA PRO A 6 -18.78 -3.49 -2.16
C PRO A 6 -18.41 -2.42 -3.20
N GLY A 7 -18.82 -2.61 -4.46
CA GLY A 7 -18.74 -1.59 -5.51
C GLY A 7 -17.91 -1.93 -6.77
N VAL A 8 -17.16 -3.03 -6.80
CA VAL A 8 -16.37 -3.41 -8.00
C VAL A 8 -17.25 -4.18 -9.00
N LYS A 9 -17.42 -3.62 -10.20
CA LYS A 9 -18.08 -4.33 -11.32
C LYS A 9 -17.11 -5.38 -11.89
N PRO A 10 -17.54 -6.64 -12.06
CA PRO A 10 -16.71 -7.69 -12.61
C PRO A 10 -16.36 -7.42 -14.09
N GLY A 11 -15.08 -7.51 -14.44
CA GLY A 11 -14.57 -7.34 -15.82
C GLY A 11 -14.11 -5.94 -16.23
N THR A 12 -14.07 -4.96 -15.31
CA THR A 12 -13.61 -3.58 -15.59
C THR A 12 -12.15 -3.30 -15.22
N GLU A 13 -11.44 -4.25 -14.62
CA GLU A 13 -10.03 -4.08 -14.24
C GLU A 13 -9.10 -4.31 -15.45
N GLU A 14 -8.16 -3.38 -15.68
CA GLU A 14 -7.15 -3.51 -16.73
C GLU A 14 -6.24 -4.72 -16.45
N ILE A 15 -6.22 -5.68 -17.37
CA ILE A 15 -5.49 -6.95 -17.20
C ILE A 15 -4.05 -6.79 -17.72
N PRO A 16 -3.01 -6.94 -16.88
CA PRO A 16 -1.63 -6.89 -17.34
C PRO A 16 -1.27 -8.14 -18.16
N ILE A 17 -0.84 -7.93 -19.41
CA ILE A 17 -0.58 -8.97 -20.44
C ILE A 17 0.72 -9.78 -20.16
N SER A 18 1.36 -9.63 -18.99
CA SER A 18 2.72 -10.12 -18.74
C SER A 18 2.83 -11.53 -18.13
N GLY A 19 1.80 -12.03 -17.44
CA GLY A 19 1.87 -13.33 -16.74
C GLY A 19 2.16 -14.51 -17.68
N ARG A 20 1.54 -14.51 -18.86
CA ARG A 20 1.62 -15.57 -19.86
C ARG A 20 3.04 -15.88 -20.35
N ARG A 21 3.87 -14.86 -20.59
CA ARG A 21 5.22 -15.03 -21.19
C ARG A 21 6.27 -15.58 -20.23
N LEU A 22 6.14 -15.28 -18.93
CA LEU A 22 7.10 -15.72 -17.92
C LEU A 22 6.87 -17.18 -17.52
N VAL A 23 5.60 -17.59 -17.42
CA VAL A 23 5.21 -18.97 -17.11
C VAL A 23 5.72 -19.93 -18.19
N ASP A 24 5.52 -19.61 -19.47
CA ASP A 24 5.96 -20.47 -20.58
C ASP A 24 7.49 -20.61 -20.69
N GLN A 25 8.28 -19.60 -20.28
CA GLN A 25 9.75 -19.64 -20.36
C GLN A 25 10.42 -20.37 -19.18
N GLN A 26 9.87 -20.31 -17.97
CA GLN A 26 10.41 -21.03 -16.82
C GLN A 26 9.93 -22.50 -16.76
N LEU A 27 8.76 -22.81 -17.35
CA LEU A 27 8.21 -24.17 -17.44
C LEU A 27 9.12 -25.15 -18.20
N VAL A 28 9.97 -24.67 -19.12
CA VAL A 28 10.91 -25.54 -19.86
C VAL A 28 12.07 -26.02 -18.98
N ARG A 29 12.37 -25.36 -17.84
CA ARG A 29 13.47 -25.77 -16.94
C ARG A 29 13.02 -26.51 -15.69
N PHE A 30 11.77 -26.35 -15.25
CA PHE A 30 11.18 -27.17 -14.18
C PHE A 30 10.47 -28.39 -14.78
N GLY A 31 11.25 -29.21 -15.50
CA GLY A 31 10.77 -30.46 -16.05
C GLY A 31 10.15 -31.36 -14.98
N GLU A 32 9.00 -31.93 -15.31
CA GLU A 32 8.47 -33.18 -14.75
C GLU A 32 8.39 -33.28 -13.22
N ASN A 33 7.79 -32.30 -12.55
CA ASN A 33 7.15 -32.57 -11.26
C ASN A 33 5.65 -32.33 -11.37
N THR A 34 5.00 -33.19 -12.17
CA THR A 34 3.60 -33.54 -11.96
C THR A 34 3.50 -34.35 -10.68
N ALA A 35 3.70 -33.69 -9.53
CA ALA A 35 3.17 -34.18 -8.27
C ALA A 35 1.65 -34.12 -8.40
N ARG A 36 1.09 -35.15 -9.05
CA ARG A 36 -0.29 -35.53 -8.90
C ARG A 36 -0.54 -35.52 -7.39
N VAL A 37 -1.73 -35.09 -6.98
CA VAL A 37 -2.23 -35.08 -5.59
C VAL A 37 -2.36 -36.51 -5.04
N GLN A 38 -1.44 -37.41 -5.38
CA GLN A 38 -1.48 -38.85 -5.19
C GLN A 38 -0.81 -39.32 -3.89
N ASP A 39 0.09 -38.53 -3.29
CA ASP A 39 1.00 -39.07 -2.29
C ASP A 39 0.51 -39.12 -0.84
N ASN A 40 -0.73 -38.72 -0.53
CA ASN A 40 -1.26 -38.79 0.84
C ASN A 40 -2.44 -39.74 1.05
N LEU A 41 -2.86 -40.54 0.06
CA LEU A 41 -4.22 -41.09 0.05
C LEU A 41 -4.34 -42.59 -0.23
N LYS A 42 -3.72 -43.44 0.59
CA LYS A 42 -3.85 -44.90 0.41
C LYS A 42 -4.62 -45.70 1.45
N GLU A 43 -4.85 -45.22 2.68
CA GLU A 43 -5.41 -46.14 3.71
C GLU A 43 -6.89 -45.99 4.10
N ASN A 44 -7.55 -44.82 4.02
CA ASN A 44 -8.96 -44.70 4.40
C ASN A 44 -9.70 -43.56 3.68
N LEU A 45 -10.07 -43.77 2.41
CA LEU A 45 -10.81 -42.76 1.62
C LEU A 45 -12.34 -42.91 1.79
N PRO A 46 -13.07 -41.83 2.17
CA PRO A 46 -14.54 -41.83 2.29
C PRO A 46 -15.21 -41.89 0.91
N THR A 47 -15.27 -43.10 0.36
CA THR A 47 -15.62 -43.33 -1.06
C THR A 47 -17.12 -43.10 -1.32
N ALA A 48 -17.97 -43.36 -0.32
CA ALA A 48 -19.41 -43.16 -0.43
C ALA A 48 -19.77 -41.67 -0.50
N GLU A 49 -19.13 -40.85 0.34
CA GLU A 49 -19.29 -39.40 0.41
C GLU A 49 -18.78 -38.74 -0.87
N ILE A 50 -17.61 -39.16 -1.37
CA ILE A 50 -17.07 -38.70 -2.65
C ILE A 50 -18.06 -38.98 -3.79
N ASN A 51 -18.55 -40.22 -3.88
CA ASN A 51 -19.50 -40.60 -4.94
C ASN A 51 -20.84 -39.85 -4.84
N ALA A 52 -21.33 -39.60 -3.62
CA ALA A 52 -22.53 -38.82 -3.40
C ALA A 52 -22.39 -37.37 -3.88
N LEU A 53 -21.27 -36.71 -3.54
CA LEU A 53 -20.97 -35.34 -3.99
C LEU A 53 -20.78 -35.25 -5.51
N LEU A 54 -20.09 -36.22 -6.10
CA LEU A 54 -19.89 -36.28 -7.55
C LEU A 54 -21.21 -36.50 -8.30
N ASN A 55 -22.11 -37.34 -7.77
CA ASN A 55 -23.43 -37.56 -8.35
C ASN A 55 -24.33 -36.32 -8.23
N GLU A 56 -24.27 -35.60 -7.11
CA GLU A 56 -24.96 -34.31 -6.94
C GLU A 56 -24.46 -33.29 -7.98
N ALA A 57 -23.14 -33.16 -8.13
CA ALA A 57 -22.54 -32.25 -9.09
C ALA A 57 -22.90 -32.61 -10.55
N LYS A 58 -22.89 -33.90 -10.90
CA LYS A 58 -23.28 -34.39 -12.23
C LYS A 58 -24.74 -34.12 -12.56
N LYS A 59 -25.65 -34.20 -11.59
CA LYS A 59 -27.09 -33.89 -11.81
C LYS A 59 -27.34 -32.42 -12.08
N GLN A 60 -26.48 -31.54 -11.56
CA GLN A 60 -26.61 -30.08 -11.66
C GLN A 60 -25.70 -29.48 -12.74
N SER A 61 -25.03 -30.31 -13.54
CA SER A 61 -24.12 -29.87 -14.59
C SER A 61 -24.43 -30.51 -15.93
N SER A 62 -24.34 -29.72 -16.99
CA SER A 62 -24.57 -30.18 -18.38
C SER A 62 -23.28 -30.28 -19.20
N ASP A 63 -22.16 -29.75 -18.68
CA ASP A 63 -20.88 -29.68 -19.38
C ASP A 63 -19.71 -29.77 -18.38
N ARG A 64 -18.49 -30.06 -18.86
CA ARG A 64 -17.28 -30.22 -18.04
C ARG A 64 -16.98 -28.96 -17.21
N LEU A 65 -17.10 -27.78 -17.79
CA LEU A 65 -16.89 -26.51 -17.07
C LEU A 65 -17.99 -26.27 -16.03
N SER A 66 -19.23 -26.61 -16.33
CA SER A 66 -20.35 -26.52 -15.39
C SER A 66 -20.19 -27.50 -14.22
N LEU A 67 -19.70 -28.72 -14.50
CA LEU A 67 -19.36 -29.71 -13.48
C LEU A 67 -18.27 -29.19 -12.54
N ALA A 68 -17.25 -28.57 -13.11
CA ALA A 68 -16.17 -27.95 -12.35
C ALA A 68 -16.63 -26.81 -11.44
N LYS A 69 -17.48 -25.91 -11.95
CA LYS A 69 -18.07 -24.85 -11.14
C LYS A 69 -18.87 -25.44 -9.98
N GLN A 70 -19.66 -26.47 -10.23
CA GLN A 70 -20.49 -27.11 -9.22
C GLN A 70 -19.66 -27.82 -8.15
N ILE A 71 -18.60 -28.53 -8.55
CA ILE A 71 -17.67 -29.17 -7.61
C ILE A 71 -16.97 -28.12 -6.75
N TYR A 72 -16.55 -27.00 -7.32
CA TYR A 72 -15.94 -25.91 -6.55
C TYR A 72 -16.92 -25.29 -5.55
N GLN A 73 -18.18 -25.06 -5.95
CA GLN A 73 -19.23 -24.57 -5.04
C GLN A 73 -19.50 -25.53 -3.89
N ILE A 74 -19.53 -26.85 -4.16
CA ILE A 74 -19.66 -27.88 -3.13
C ILE A 74 -18.46 -27.85 -2.19
N ALA A 75 -17.24 -27.74 -2.72
CA ALA A 75 -16.02 -27.64 -1.91
C ALA A 75 -16.01 -26.40 -1.00
N LEU A 76 -16.74 -25.34 -1.36
CA LEU A 76 -16.90 -24.11 -0.58
C LEU A 76 -17.86 -24.29 0.62
N ARG A 77 -18.69 -25.34 0.62
CA ARG A 77 -19.66 -25.65 1.69
C ARG A 77 -18.95 -26.38 2.85
N THR A 78 -18.15 -25.65 3.62
CA THR A 78 -17.42 -26.18 4.79
C THR A 78 -18.33 -26.73 5.89
N ASP A 79 -19.61 -26.37 5.89
CA ASP A 79 -20.61 -26.88 6.85
C ASP A 79 -21.19 -28.26 6.47
N ASP A 80 -20.94 -28.74 5.25
CA ASP A 80 -21.44 -30.05 4.80
C ASP A 80 -20.62 -31.18 5.44
N ILE A 81 -21.29 -32.09 6.15
CA ILE A 81 -20.69 -33.24 6.82
C ILE A 81 -19.85 -34.08 5.85
N ARG A 82 -20.28 -34.20 4.58
CA ARG A 82 -19.57 -34.96 3.54
C ARG A 82 -18.25 -34.29 3.16
N VAL A 83 -18.23 -32.97 3.10
CA VAL A 83 -17.03 -32.17 2.82
C VAL A 83 -16.06 -32.24 3.99
N GLN A 84 -16.56 -32.12 5.22
CA GLN A 84 -15.74 -32.24 6.43
C GLN A 84 -15.11 -33.63 6.58
N ALA A 85 -15.85 -34.70 6.26
CA ALA A 85 -15.32 -36.06 6.27
C ALA A 85 -14.16 -36.24 5.30
N ILE A 86 -14.24 -35.64 4.11
CA ILE A 86 -13.15 -35.68 3.13
C ILE A 86 -11.96 -34.83 3.59
N GLN A 87 -12.19 -33.63 4.12
CA GLN A 87 -11.13 -32.74 4.62
C GLN A 87 -10.36 -33.35 5.81
N ARG A 88 -11.06 -33.95 6.78
CA ARG A 88 -10.43 -34.60 7.96
C ARG A 88 -9.50 -35.75 7.54
N ASN A 89 -9.92 -36.56 6.56
CA ASN A 89 -9.11 -37.66 6.05
C ASN A 89 -7.94 -37.18 5.17
N LEU A 90 -8.07 -36.02 4.52
CA LEU A 90 -7.02 -35.43 3.71
C LEU A 90 -5.87 -34.81 4.52
N ARG A 91 -6.00 -34.67 5.85
CA ARG A 91 -5.00 -34.02 6.74
C ARG A 91 -4.52 -32.66 6.20
N LYS A 92 -5.39 -31.95 5.51
CA LYS A 92 -5.06 -30.69 4.84
C LYS A 92 -5.85 -29.56 5.49
N GLU A 93 -5.13 -28.49 5.81
CA GLU A 93 -5.71 -27.19 6.17
C GLU A 93 -6.69 -26.78 5.07
N GLU A 94 -7.69 -25.95 5.41
CA GLU A 94 -8.95 -25.62 4.71
C GLU A 94 -8.82 -25.09 3.25
N SER A 95 -8.07 -25.75 2.39
CA SER A 95 -7.83 -25.36 1.01
C SER A 95 -8.95 -25.88 0.12
N THR A 96 -9.92 -25.00 -0.17
CA THR A 96 -11.00 -25.26 -1.14
C THR A 96 -10.46 -25.67 -2.52
N PRO A 97 -9.44 -25.01 -3.11
CA PRO A 97 -8.93 -25.39 -4.43
C PRO A 97 -8.36 -26.81 -4.48
N GLU A 98 -7.71 -27.27 -3.42
CA GLU A 98 -7.15 -28.63 -3.35
C GLU A 98 -8.24 -29.70 -3.30
N LEU A 99 -9.27 -29.48 -2.47
CA LEU A 99 -10.42 -30.39 -2.42
C LEU A 99 -11.14 -30.46 -3.77
N ALA A 100 -11.35 -29.30 -4.41
CA ALA A 100 -11.99 -29.24 -5.71
C ALA A 100 -11.16 -29.97 -6.78
N ALA A 101 -9.83 -29.78 -6.80
CA ALA A 101 -8.94 -30.48 -7.71
C ALA A 101 -8.97 -32.01 -7.48
N PHE A 102 -9.02 -32.46 -6.23
CA PHE A 102 -9.13 -33.87 -5.88
C PHE A 102 -10.43 -34.49 -6.42
N LEU A 103 -11.57 -33.85 -6.15
CA LEU A 103 -12.88 -34.31 -6.63
C LEU A 103 -12.96 -34.32 -8.16
N LEU A 104 -12.41 -33.31 -8.83
CA LEU A 104 -12.38 -33.24 -10.29
C LEU A 104 -11.54 -34.34 -10.93
N ASN A 105 -10.36 -34.62 -10.38
CA ASN A 105 -9.54 -35.72 -10.85
C ASN A 105 -10.24 -37.07 -10.68
N ARG A 106 -11.04 -37.26 -9.61
CA ARG A 106 -11.90 -38.45 -9.44
C ARG A 106 -13.06 -38.49 -10.44
N ALA A 107 -13.54 -37.35 -10.90
CA ALA A 107 -14.53 -37.24 -11.96
C ALA A 107 -13.95 -37.41 -13.38
N ASN A 108 -12.67 -37.78 -13.50
CA ASN A 108 -11.93 -37.89 -14.77
C ASN A 108 -11.80 -36.54 -15.52
N VAL A 109 -11.81 -35.43 -14.78
CA VAL A 109 -11.52 -34.09 -15.29
C VAL A 109 -10.13 -33.69 -14.80
N PRO A 110 -9.13 -33.55 -15.68
CA PRO A 110 -7.78 -33.19 -15.27
C PRO A 110 -7.77 -31.81 -14.61
N ALA A 111 -7.46 -31.78 -13.32
CA ALA A 111 -7.42 -30.58 -12.52
C ALA A 111 -6.15 -30.52 -11.68
N ARG A 112 -5.62 -29.31 -11.48
CA ARG A 112 -4.43 -29.06 -10.65
C ARG A 112 -4.60 -27.79 -9.84
N VAL A 113 -3.79 -27.65 -8.80
CA VAL A 113 -3.72 -26.44 -7.99
C VAL A 113 -2.51 -25.65 -8.43
N GLY A 114 -2.76 -24.41 -8.88
CA GLY A 114 -1.74 -23.42 -9.12
C GLY A 114 -1.56 -22.59 -7.86
N ASN A 115 -0.31 -22.37 -7.48
CA ASN A 115 0.02 -21.48 -6.37
C ASN A 115 0.94 -20.37 -6.88
N GLY A 116 0.73 -19.17 -6.36
CA GLY A 116 1.49 -18.03 -6.80
C GLY A 116 0.84 -16.73 -6.39
N ILE A 117 1.01 -15.73 -7.25
CA ILE A 117 0.71 -14.35 -6.91
C ILE A 117 -0.41 -13.85 -7.80
N PHE A 118 -1.41 -13.21 -7.19
CA PHE A 118 -2.43 -12.48 -7.91
C PHE A 118 -1.86 -11.14 -8.38
N LEU A 119 -1.76 -10.97 -9.70
CA LEU A 119 -1.28 -9.73 -10.30
C LEU A 119 -2.41 -8.70 -10.26
N ARG A 120 -2.23 -7.67 -9.46
CA ARG A 120 -3.14 -6.51 -9.42
C ARG A 120 -2.55 -5.34 -10.18
N SER A 121 -3.44 -4.42 -10.58
CA SER A 121 -3.06 -3.14 -11.19
C SER A 121 -2.53 -2.14 -10.15
N ASP A 122 -2.85 -2.32 -8.87
CA ASP A 122 -2.30 -1.56 -7.76
C ASP A 122 -1.04 -2.22 -7.19
N GLU A 123 -0.14 -1.40 -6.68
CA GLU A 123 1.03 -1.86 -5.95
C GLU A 123 0.60 -2.47 -4.61
N VAL A 124 1.06 -3.70 -4.34
CA VAL A 124 0.74 -4.40 -3.10
C VAL A 124 1.99 -4.51 -2.23
N TYR A 125 1.86 -4.10 -0.97
CA TYR A 125 2.98 -4.00 -0.02
C TYR A 125 3.45 -5.36 0.50
N SER A 126 2.52 -6.29 0.67
CA SER A 126 2.75 -7.71 0.96
C SER A 126 1.61 -8.50 0.32
N THR A 127 1.93 -9.43 -0.58
CA THR A 127 0.96 -10.38 -1.12
C THR A 127 1.26 -11.77 -0.62
N ASP A 128 0.28 -12.36 0.06
CA ASP A 128 0.30 -13.78 0.37
C ASP A 128 0.23 -14.60 -0.91
N PHE A 129 0.90 -15.75 -0.90
CA PHE A 129 0.64 -16.72 -1.94
C PHE A 129 -0.80 -17.21 -1.86
N ILE A 130 -1.50 -17.07 -2.97
CA ILE A 130 -2.84 -17.61 -3.10
C ILE A 130 -2.81 -18.91 -3.90
N GLN A 131 -3.78 -19.76 -3.61
CA GLN A 131 -4.02 -20.99 -4.37
C GLN A 131 -5.25 -20.80 -5.24
N TRP A 132 -5.22 -21.31 -6.46
CA TRP A 132 -6.37 -21.37 -7.35
C TRP A 132 -6.46 -22.72 -8.06
N LEU A 133 -7.67 -23.03 -8.53
CA LEU A 133 -7.96 -24.26 -9.26
C LEU A 133 -7.72 -24.03 -10.76
N GLU A 134 -7.02 -24.96 -11.40
CA GLU A 134 -6.84 -24.98 -12.86
C GLU A 134 -7.39 -26.27 -13.46
N ILE A 135 -8.02 -26.15 -14.62
CA ILE A 135 -8.68 -27.28 -15.31
C ILE A 135 -8.26 -27.32 -16.77
N LYS A 136 -8.05 -28.52 -17.29
CA LYS A 136 -7.73 -28.73 -18.70
C LYS A 136 -8.99 -28.76 -19.57
N GLU A 137 -9.08 -27.79 -20.48
CA GLU A 137 -10.12 -27.68 -21.50
C GLU A 137 -9.46 -27.73 -22.90
N GLY A 138 -9.63 -28.84 -23.61
CA GLY A 138 -8.88 -29.12 -24.84
C GLY A 138 -7.37 -29.16 -24.59
N ASP A 139 -6.64 -28.24 -25.23
CA ASP A 139 -5.18 -28.08 -25.08
C ASP A 139 -4.79 -26.92 -24.14
N ARG A 140 -5.77 -26.25 -23.52
CA ARG A 140 -5.53 -25.09 -22.67
C ARG A 140 -5.86 -25.40 -21.21
N TRP A 141 -5.14 -24.75 -20.30
CA TRP A 141 -5.48 -24.73 -18.87
C TRP A 141 -6.23 -23.44 -18.57
N LEU A 142 -7.38 -23.56 -17.92
CA LEU A 142 -8.20 -22.44 -17.49
C LEU A 142 -8.14 -22.33 -15.96
N ALA A 143 -7.85 -21.14 -15.45
CA ALA A 143 -7.84 -20.84 -14.04
C ALA A 143 -9.25 -20.43 -13.57
N PHE A 144 -9.64 -20.90 -12.39
CA PHE A 144 -10.89 -20.56 -11.75
C PHE A 144 -10.77 -19.24 -10.99
N ASP A 145 -11.59 -18.25 -11.36
CA ASP A 145 -11.73 -17.01 -10.61
C ASP A 145 -12.87 -17.12 -9.58
N PRO A 146 -12.57 -17.05 -8.26
CA PRO A 146 -13.57 -17.19 -7.21
C PRO A 146 -14.49 -15.96 -7.06
N ILE A 147 -14.16 -14.82 -7.68
CA ILE A 147 -14.98 -13.60 -7.62
C ILE A 147 -16.16 -13.72 -8.60
N ASP A 148 -15.85 -14.16 -9.82
CA ASP A 148 -16.82 -14.20 -10.94
C ASP A 148 -17.34 -15.61 -11.23
N PHE A 149 -16.88 -16.62 -10.47
CA PHE A 149 -17.23 -18.04 -10.65
C PHE A 149 -17.07 -18.50 -12.11
N SER A 150 -15.96 -18.13 -12.72
CA SER A 150 -15.68 -18.34 -14.16
C SER A 150 -14.30 -18.92 -14.37
N PHE A 151 -14.18 -19.76 -15.40
CA PHE A 151 -12.90 -20.27 -15.89
C PHE A 151 -12.40 -19.34 -16.99
N ARG A 152 -11.17 -18.83 -16.86
CA ARG A 152 -10.55 -17.93 -17.86
C ARG A 152 -9.09 -18.32 -18.11
N GLU A 153 -8.54 -17.78 -19.19
CA GLU A 153 -7.09 -17.85 -19.41
C GLU A 153 -6.33 -17.16 -18.28
N GLN A 154 -5.12 -17.66 -18.03
CA GLN A 154 -4.32 -17.36 -16.84
C GLN A 154 -3.55 -16.04 -16.96
N ASP A 155 -4.26 -14.95 -17.19
CA ASP A 155 -3.61 -13.66 -17.43
C ASP A 155 -3.39 -12.84 -16.14
N ARG A 156 -4.15 -13.15 -15.08
CA ARG A 156 -4.14 -12.44 -13.78
C ARG A 156 -3.34 -13.13 -12.67
N TYR A 157 -2.87 -14.34 -12.91
CA TYR A 157 -2.17 -15.13 -11.91
C TYR A 157 -0.77 -15.47 -12.40
N LEU A 158 0.24 -15.08 -11.65
CA LEU A 158 1.61 -15.55 -11.88
C LEU A 158 1.79 -16.86 -11.12
N THR A 159 1.71 -18.00 -11.81
CA THR A 159 1.99 -19.30 -11.19
C THR A 159 3.47 -19.38 -10.86
N TRP A 160 3.77 -19.77 -9.63
CA TRP A 160 5.12 -19.98 -9.15
C TRP A 160 5.41 -21.48 -8.98
N TRP A 161 4.46 -22.27 -8.47
CA TRP A 161 4.55 -23.74 -8.45
C TRP A 161 3.16 -24.39 -8.52
N TYR A 162 3.15 -25.70 -8.81
CA TYR A 162 1.94 -26.52 -8.81
C TYR A 162 1.99 -27.53 -7.66
N GLY A 163 0.83 -27.86 -7.10
CA GLY A 163 0.68 -28.91 -6.08
C GLY A 163 0.18 -28.37 -4.74
N SER A 164 0.29 -29.20 -3.70
CA SER A 164 -0.18 -28.89 -2.35
C SER A 164 0.94 -28.63 -1.34
N ASP A 165 2.19 -28.62 -1.79
CA ASP A 165 3.32 -28.37 -0.92
C ASP A 165 3.46 -26.87 -0.65
N ARG A 166 3.91 -26.53 0.56
CA ARG A 166 4.27 -25.15 0.93
C ARG A 166 5.49 -24.69 0.13
N VAL A 167 5.58 -23.38 -0.16
CA VAL A 167 6.66 -22.74 -0.93
C VAL A 167 8.05 -23.11 -0.40
N LEU A 168 8.17 -23.12 0.93
CA LEU A 168 9.41 -23.41 1.64
C LEU A 168 9.08 -24.42 2.73
N GLN A 169 9.84 -25.50 2.74
CA GLN A 169 9.91 -26.44 3.86
C GLN A 169 11.31 -26.28 4.46
N ALA A 170 11.39 -25.88 5.73
CA ALA A 170 12.64 -25.84 6.47
C ALA A 170 12.58 -26.87 7.61
N GLU A 171 13.62 -27.70 7.71
CA GLU A 171 13.77 -28.59 8.85
C GLU A 171 14.03 -27.77 10.12
N GLY A 172 13.18 -27.93 11.12
CA GLY A 172 13.30 -27.23 12.42
C GLY A 172 12.65 -25.85 12.51
N ALA A 173 12.03 -25.34 11.44
CA ALA A 173 11.27 -24.09 11.45
C ALA A 173 9.91 -24.28 10.78
N SER A 174 8.81 -24.13 11.54
CA SER A 174 7.44 -24.37 11.06
C SER A 174 6.75 -23.13 10.49
N ASN A 175 7.25 -21.93 10.80
CA ASN A 175 6.65 -20.65 10.40
C ASN A 175 7.70 -19.83 9.62
N ILE A 176 7.66 -19.93 8.30
CA ILE A 176 8.41 -19.06 7.39
C ILE A 176 7.39 -18.15 6.73
N ASP A 177 7.40 -16.87 7.09
CA ASP A 177 6.61 -15.84 6.43
C ASP A 177 7.38 -15.34 5.22
N LEU A 178 6.82 -15.53 4.02
CA LEU A 178 7.41 -15.01 2.79
C LEU A 178 6.63 -13.79 2.32
N GLU A 179 7.26 -12.63 2.36
CA GLU A 179 6.68 -11.37 1.89
C GLU A 179 7.08 -11.13 0.44
N VAL A 180 6.09 -11.08 -0.48
CA VAL A 180 6.32 -10.72 -1.87
C VAL A 180 5.76 -9.35 -2.19
N VAL A 181 6.62 -8.51 -2.77
CA VAL A 181 6.28 -7.18 -3.28
C VAL A 181 6.04 -7.26 -4.79
N VAL A 182 4.86 -6.78 -5.22
CA VAL A 182 4.49 -6.73 -6.63
C VAL A 182 4.23 -5.28 -7.02
N GLN A 183 4.89 -4.81 -8.07
CA GLN A 183 4.72 -3.47 -8.60
C GLN A 183 4.39 -3.53 -10.10
N PRO A 184 3.37 -2.79 -10.57
CA PRO A 184 3.06 -2.71 -12.00
C PRO A 184 4.22 -2.07 -12.76
N ASN A 185 4.63 -2.69 -13.87
CA ASN A 185 5.66 -2.14 -14.75
C ASN A 185 5.05 -1.08 -15.68
N ILE A 186 5.11 0.18 -15.25
CA ILE A 186 4.63 1.34 -16.02
C ILE A 186 5.59 1.72 -17.16
N ASP A 187 6.88 1.40 -17.04
CA ASP A 187 7.93 1.80 -17.98
C ASP A 187 8.40 0.63 -18.85
N ARG A 188 7.45 0.02 -19.57
CA ARG A 188 7.65 -1.20 -20.39
C ARG A 188 8.91 -1.16 -21.29
N GLY A 189 9.29 0.02 -21.78
CA GLY A 189 10.48 0.21 -22.63
C GLY A 189 11.82 0.31 -21.88
N LEU A 190 11.84 0.97 -20.72
CA LEU A 190 13.09 1.18 -19.96
C LEU A 190 13.44 -0.08 -19.14
N THR A 191 12.44 -0.69 -18.51
CA THR A 191 12.59 -1.91 -17.71
C THR A 191 13.04 -3.09 -18.56
N SER A 192 12.51 -3.24 -19.79
CA SER A 192 12.93 -4.30 -20.71
C SER A 192 14.36 -4.08 -21.22
N ALA A 193 14.77 -2.84 -21.49
CA ALA A 193 16.15 -2.51 -21.86
C ALA A 193 17.16 -2.81 -20.73
N ILE A 194 16.80 -2.53 -19.48
CA ILE A 194 17.62 -2.83 -18.29
C ILE A 194 17.71 -4.34 -18.04
N LEU A 195 16.59 -5.07 -18.13
CA LEU A 195 16.51 -6.53 -17.90
C LEU A 195 17.17 -7.34 -19.02
N GLU A 196 17.03 -6.93 -20.28
CA GLU A 196 17.65 -7.63 -21.41
C GLU A 196 19.17 -7.39 -21.49
N GLY A 197 19.73 -6.49 -20.68
CA GLY A 197 21.17 -6.20 -20.65
C GLY A 197 21.74 -5.79 -22.01
N LYS A 198 20.88 -5.45 -22.99
CA LYS A 198 21.30 -5.11 -24.34
C LYS A 198 21.90 -3.71 -24.33
N ARG A 199 23.22 -3.67 -24.11
CA ARG A 199 24.11 -2.57 -24.47
C ARG A 199 23.68 -1.19 -23.95
N ALA A 200 23.50 -1.05 -22.64
CA ALA A 200 23.60 0.27 -22.03
C ALA A 200 25.05 0.46 -21.57
N SER A 201 25.92 0.90 -22.47
CA SER A 201 27.32 1.28 -22.19
C SER A 201 27.43 2.58 -21.36
N ASN A 202 26.35 3.03 -20.73
CA ASN A 202 26.32 4.23 -19.91
C ASN A 202 26.49 3.83 -18.44
N PRO A 203 27.62 4.19 -17.80
CA PRO A 203 27.85 3.89 -16.38
C PRO A 203 26.74 4.47 -15.48
N LEU A 204 26.03 5.52 -15.92
CA LEU A 204 24.88 6.09 -15.20
C LEU A 204 23.67 5.14 -15.10
N LEU A 205 23.47 4.24 -16.07
CA LEU A 205 22.40 3.22 -16.01
C LEU A 205 22.78 2.04 -15.11
N GLU A 206 24.08 1.80 -14.93
CA GLU A 206 24.60 0.77 -14.04
C GLU A 206 24.42 1.14 -12.55
N TYR A 207 24.48 2.44 -12.23
CA TYR A 207 24.22 3.02 -10.90
C TYR A 207 22.81 3.61 -10.71
N SER A 208 21.86 3.25 -11.58
CA SER A 208 20.48 3.76 -11.49
C SER A 208 19.74 3.20 -10.26
N LEU A 209 18.90 4.04 -9.63
CA LEU A 209 17.99 3.65 -8.54
C LEU A 209 17.03 2.52 -8.95
N LEU A 210 16.78 2.34 -10.26
CA LEU A 210 15.93 1.30 -10.83
C LEU A 210 16.50 -0.13 -10.70
N ARG A 211 17.79 -0.28 -10.35
CA ARG A 211 18.41 -1.58 -10.07
C ARG A 211 18.31 -2.01 -8.61
N LEU A 212 17.90 -1.12 -7.71
CA LEU A 212 17.74 -1.46 -6.31
C LEU A 212 16.62 -2.49 -6.13
N PRO A 213 16.64 -3.33 -5.08
CA PRO A 213 15.50 -4.16 -4.73
C PRO A 213 14.23 -3.32 -4.60
N LEU A 214 13.07 -3.84 -5.02
CA LEU A 214 11.80 -3.10 -5.00
C LEU A 214 11.48 -2.49 -3.63
N ALA A 215 11.81 -3.19 -2.54
CA ALA A 215 11.68 -2.67 -1.18
C ALA A 215 12.51 -1.40 -0.92
N SER A 216 13.76 -1.37 -1.42
CA SER A 216 14.65 -0.20 -1.31
C SER A 216 14.23 0.93 -2.25
N GLN A 217 13.73 0.61 -3.45
CA GLN A 217 13.26 1.62 -4.41
C GLN A 217 12.16 2.50 -3.81
N ARG A 218 11.23 1.91 -3.06
CA ARG A 218 10.15 2.65 -2.38
C ARG A 218 10.68 3.71 -1.44
N VAL A 219 11.63 3.35 -0.57
CA VAL A 219 12.22 4.31 0.39
C VAL A 219 12.88 5.45 -0.36
N PHE A 220 13.60 5.15 -1.45
CA PHE A 220 14.22 6.18 -2.29
C PHE A 220 13.20 7.04 -3.03
N GLN A 221 12.10 6.48 -3.52
CA GLN A 221 11.01 7.27 -4.14
C GLN A 221 10.50 8.34 -3.16
N VAL A 222 10.32 7.99 -1.89
CA VAL A 222 9.91 8.97 -0.87
C VAL A 222 11.02 9.99 -0.61
N LEU A 223 12.25 9.52 -0.38
CA LEU A 223 13.38 10.39 -0.04
C LEU A 223 13.66 11.43 -1.12
N VAL A 224 13.55 11.05 -2.39
CA VAL A 224 13.80 11.93 -3.55
C VAL A 224 12.70 12.99 -3.70
N LEU A 225 11.47 12.73 -3.21
CA LEU A 225 10.38 13.70 -3.21
C LEU A 225 10.50 14.76 -2.10
N VAL A 226 11.19 14.45 -1.00
CA VAL A 226 11.32 15.37 0.14
C VAL A 226 11.99 16.70 -0.25
N PRO A 227 13.12 16.73 -0.98
CA PRO A 227 13.72 17.98 -1.46
C PRO A 227 12.79 18.82 -2.36
N ILE A 228 11.94 18.17 -3.16
CA ILE A 228 10.98 18.84 -4.04
C ILE A 228 9.88 19.49 -3.21
N GLY A 229 9.32 18.76 -2.23
CA GLY A 229 8.39 19.33 -1.27
C GLY A 229 9.00 20.50 -0.49
N ALA A 230 10.28 20.41 -0.14
CA ALA A 230 11.00 21.48 0.56
C ALA A 230 11.14 22.73 -0.30
N LEU A 231 11.38 22.59 -1.61
CA LEU A 231 11.41 23.71 -2.54
C LEU A 231 10.07 24.44 -2.60
N VAL A 232 8.96 23.69 -2.73
CA VAL A 232 7.62 24.29 -2.74
C VAL A 232 7.34 25.06 -1.45
N ILE A 233 7.68 24.48 -0.30
CA ILE A 233 7.46 25.12 0.99
C ILE A 233 8.39 26.31 1.21
N SER A 234 9.63 26.23 0.73
CA SER A 234 10.56 27.36 0.72
C SER A 234 10.01 28.54 -0.08
N ILE A 235 9.40 28.28 -1.25
CA ILE A 235 8.74 29.31 -2.05
C ILE A 235 7.53 29.92 -1.32
N LEU A 236 6.67 29.09 -0.72
CA LEU A 236 5.54 29.57 0.08
C LEU A 236 5.98 30.41 1.29
N HIS A 237 7.09 30.03 1.92
CA HIS A 237 7.60 30.76 3.07
C HIS A 237 8.27 32.09 2.66
N GLN A 238 9.16 32.07 1.66
CA GLN A 238 9.99 33.21 1.30
C GLN A 238 9.30 34.19 0.34
N MET A 239 8.62 33.69 -0.70
CA MET A 239 8.00 34.54 -1.72
C MET A 239 6.57 34.94 -1.34
N VAL A 240 5.77 34.00 -0.81
CA VAL A 240 4.39 34.31 -0.40
C VAL A 240 4.37 35.00 0.96
N GLY A 241 5.20 34.52 1.90
CA GLY A 241 5.25 35.06 3.27
C GLY A 241 4.24 34.44 4.21
N LEU A 242 3.87 33.18 3.98
CA LEU A 242 2.86 32.50 4.78
C LEU A 242 3.38 32.30 6.23
N PRO A 243 2.68 32.78 7.27
CA PRO A 243 3.05 32.49 8.65
C PRO A 243 2.87 31.00 8.93
N THR A 244 3.91 30.33 9.41
CA THR A 244 3.92 28.89 9.69
C THR A 244 4.65 28.61 11.00
N PHE A 245 4.52 27.40 11.54
CA PHE A 245 5.29 26.90 12.67
C PHE A 245 6.74 26.66 12.24
N GLY A 246 7.47 27.76 12.03
CA GLY A 246 8.78 27.76 11.39
C GLY A 246 8.79 27.20 9.96
N THR A 247 10.00 26.97 9.46
CA THR A 247 10.27 26.75 8.04
C THR A 247 10.13 25.29 7.62
N PHE A 248 10.54 24.35 8.47
CA PHE A 248 10.60 22.92 8.14
C PHE A 248 9.39 22.12 8.65
N THR A 249 8.64 22.62 9.63
CA THR A 249 7.51 21.88 10.19
C THR A 249 6.39 21.60 9.17
N PRO A 250 6.02 22.53 8.26
CA PRO A 250 5.00 22.24 7.25
C PRO A 250 5.35 21.07 6.33
N ILE A 251 6.63 20.85 6.00
CA ILE A 251 7.01 19.71 5.15
C ILE A 251 6.88 18.39 5.89
N LEU A 252 7.27 18.38 7.16
CA LEU A 252 7.13 17.20 8.01
C LEU A 252 5.64 16.83 8.17
N ILE A 253 4.77 17.82 8.39
CA ILE A 253 3.32 17.61 8.43
C ILE A 253 2.80 17.08 7.09
N GLY A 254 3.25 17.63 5.96
CA GLY A 254 2.85 17.13 4.63
C GLY A 254 3.27 15.67 4.41
N LEU A 255 4.46 15.29 4.89
CA LEU A 255 4.95 13.92 4.82
C LEU A 255 4.17 12.98 5.74
N SER A 256 3.69 13.43 6.91
CA SER A 256 2.81 12.61 7.75
C SER A 256 1.41 12.42 7.12
N PHE A 257 0.89 13.41 6.39
CA PHE A 257 -0.35 13.27 5.61
C PHE A 257 -0.23 12.29 4.45
N ARG A 258 0.99 12.09 3.91
CA ARG A 258 1.25 11.04 2.92
C ARG A 258 0.99 9.65 3.48
N GLU A 259 1.43 9.39 4.72
CA GLU A 259 1.28 8.08 5.36
C GLU A 259 -0.14 7.84 5.89
N THR A 260 -0.79 8.87 6.40
CA THR A 260 -2.13 8.78 7.04
C THR A 260 -3.29 9.09 6.10
N GLY A 261 -3.00 9.62 4.91
CA GLY A 261 -3.98 10.21 4.00
C GLY A 261 -4.38 11.63 4.41
N LEU A 262 -4.73 12.47 3.43
CA LEU A 262 -4.99 13.90 3.66
C LEU A 262 -6.17 14.16 4.62
N PHE A 263 -7.31 13.52 4.38
CA PHE A 263 -8.54 13.80 5.15
C PHE A 263 -8.43 13.32 6.61
N ALA A 264 -7.99 12.06 6.79
CA ALA A 264 -7.76 11.50 8.11
C ALA A 264 -6.60 12.22 8.82
N GLY A 265 -5.50 12.46 8.11
CA GLY A 265 -4.30 13.13 8.62
C GLY A 265 -4.57 14.53 9.13
N VAL A 266 -5.27 15.39 8.36
CA VAL A 266 -5.60 16.76 8.79
C VAL A 266 -6.51 16.74 10.03
N THR A 267 -7.54 15.90 10.02
CA THR A 267 -8.49 15.78 11.14
C THR A 267 -7.77 15.34 12.42
N LEU A 268 -6.97 14.28 12.32
CA LEU A 268 -6.20 13.72 13.43
C LEU A 268 -5.15 14.72 13.93
N PHE A 269 -4.46 15.41 13.02
CA PHE A 269 -3.48 16.43 13.36
C PHE A 269 -4.10 17.56 14.18
N ILE A 270 -5.23 18.13 13.74
CA ILE A 270 -5.91 19.21 14.47
C ILE A 270 -6.34 18.73 15.85
N LEU A 271 -6.97 17.56 15.94
CA LEU A 271 -7.45 17.00 17.21
C LEU A 271 -6.29 16.77 18.19
N VAL A 272 -5.22 16.13 17.73
CA VAL A 272 -4.07 15.79 18.58
C VAL A 272 -3.30 17.04 18.99
N VAL A 273 -3.16 18.04 18.11
CA VAL A 273 -2.52 19.30 18.47
C VAL A 273 -3.33 20.04 19.53
N ILE A 274 -4.67 20.08 19.43
CA ILE A 274 -5.52 20.72 20.45
C ILE A 274 -5.36 20.03 21.82
N ILE A 275 -5.49 18.70 21.87
CA ILE A 275 -5.35 17.94 23.12
C ILE A 275 -3.92 18.07 23.67
N GLY A 276 -2.92 18.02 22.79
CA GLY A 276 -1.51 18.19 23.13
C GLY A 276 -1.21 19.55 23.74
N LEU A 277 -1.79 20.63 23.21
CA LEU A 277 -1.67 21.98 23.78
C LEU A 277 -2.29 22.05 25.18
N LEU A 278 -3.43 21.38 25.43
CA LEU A 278 -4.04 21.31 26.77
C LEU A 278 -3.13 20.59 27.77
N ILE A 279 -2.55 19.45 27.36
CA ILE A 279 -1.60 18.71 28.19
C ILE A 279 -0.34 19.53 28.44
N ARG A 280 0.18 20.22 27.42
CA ARG A 280 1.34 21.11 27.56
C ARG A 280 1.05 22.22 28.57
N ALA A 281 -0.12 22.85 28.50
CA ALA A 281 -0.55 23.86 29.48
C ALA A 281 -0.60 23.29 30.92
N TYR A 282 -0.99 22.02 31.09
CA TYR A 282 -0.93 21.33 32.37
C TYR A 282 0.52 21.07 32.83
N LEU A 283 1.37 20.53 31.96
CA LEU A 283 2.78 20.24 32.24
C LEU A 283 3.62 21.48 32.55
N ASN A 284 3.25 22.64 32.00
CA ASN A 284 3.96 23.89 32.27
C ASN A 284 3.89 24.28 33.77
N ARG A 285 2.83 23.86 34.48
CA ARG A 285 2.73 24.06 35.94
C ARG A 285 3.74 23.25 36.74
N LEU A 286 4.28 22.17 36.17
CA LEU A 286 5.23 21.28 36.83
C LEU A 286 6.69 21.76 36.71
N GLN A 287 6.95 22.88 36.02
CA GLN A 287 8.29 23.48 35.86
C GLN A 287 9.37 22.47 35.41
N LEU A 288 9.01 21.58 34.47
CA LEU A 288 9.91 20.54 33.98
C LEU A 288 11.09 21.11 33.17
N LEU A 289 12.26 20.49 33.30
CA LEU A 289 13.42 20.70 32.42
C LEU A 289 13.06 20.37 30.95
N ILE A 290 13.78 20.97 29.99
CA ILE A 290 13.48 20.88 28.55
C ILE A 290 13.45 19.41 28.05
N VAL A 291 14.43 18.58 28.42
CA VAL A 291 14.52 17.20 27.94
C VAL A 291 13.40 16.31 28.50
N PRO A 292 13.14 16.26 29.83
CA PRO A 292 11.99 15.55 30.38
C PRO A 292 10.64 16.06 29.87
N ARG A 293 10.52 17.36 29.57
CA ARG A 293 9.31 17.97 29.01
C ARG A 293 9.00 17.41 27.63
N LEU A 294 9.97 17.37 26.72
CA LEU A 294 9.80 16.81 25.38
C LEU A 294 9.43 15.33 25.44
N ALA A 295 10.07 14.56 26.32
CA ALA A 295 9.74 13.15 26.54
C ALA A 295 8.30 12.96 27.04
N ALA A 296 7.83 13.81 27.97
CA ALA A 296 6.45 13.76 28.47
C ALA A 296 5.43 14.11 27.38
N ILE A 297 5.70 15.11 26.53
CA ILE A 297 4.83 15.48 25.40
C ILE A 297 4.77 14.34 24.38
N LEU A 298 5.92 13.73 24.04
CA LEU A 298 5.96 12.59 23.13
C LEU A 298 5.17 11.40 23.71
N THR A 299 5.38 11.07 24.98
CA THR A 299 4.65 9.99 25.67
C THR A 299 3.15 10.25 25.68
N ALA A 300 2.73 11.48 26.00
CA ALA A 300 1.33 11.88 25.95
C ALA A 300 0.75 11.75 24.52
N THR A 301 1.50 12.15 23.50
CA THR A 301 1.08 12.05 22.10
C THR A 301 0.86 10.59 21.68
N VAL A 302 1.76 9.68 22.09
CA VAL A 302 1.59 8.23 21.88
C VAL A 302 0.34 7.71 22.57
N LEU A 303 0.11 8.09 23.83
CA LEU A 303 -1.08 7.67 24.59
C LEU A 303 -2.38 8.18 23.96
N ILE A 304 -2.41 9.45 23.51
CA ILE A 304 -3.54 10.04 22.80
C ILE A 304 -3.83 9.27 21.50
N MET A 305 -2.79 8.98 20.71
CA MET A 305 -2.93 8.20 19.48
C MET A 305 -3.43 6.79 19.74
N GLY A 306 -2.90 6.11 20.76
CA GLY A 306 -3.37 4.78 21.15
C GLY A 306 -4.84 4.80 21.58
N ALA A 307 -5.24 5.76 22.41
CA ALA A 307 -6.62 5.93 22.83
C ALA A 307 -7.56 6.23 21.65
N LEU A 308 -7.13 7.10 20.72
CA LEU A 308 -7.85 7.40 19.49
C LEU A 308 -8.00 6.17 18.59
N ALA A 309 -6.95 5.37 18.41
CA ALA A 309 -7.01 4.16 17.61
C ALA A 309 -8.05 3.17 18.17
N ILE A 310 -8.05 2.94 19.50
CA ILE A 310 -9.03 2.07 20.17
C ILE A 310 -10.46 2.61 19.98
N LEU A 311 -10.65 3.93 20.17
CA LEU A 311 -11.95 4.57 20.04
C LEU A 311 -12.49 4.47 18.60
N LEU A 312 -11.66 4.76 17.60
CA LEU A 312 -12.05 4.72 16.19
C LEU A 312 -12.36 3.29 15.74
N GLN A 313 -11.58 2.31 16.20
CA GLN A 313 -11.86 0.89 15.96
C GLN A 313 -13.21 0.47 16.56
N SER A 314 -13.54 0.95 17.76
CA SER A 314 -14.83 0.66 18.40
C SER A 314 -16.04 1.27 17.67
N LEU A 315 -15.81 2.32 16.87
CA LEU A 315 -16.83 2.98 16.05
C LEU A 315 -16.91 2.43 14.61
N GLU A 316 -16.21 1.32 14.30
CA GLU A 316 -16.07 0.74 12.95
C GLU A 316 -15.53 1.71 11.88
N PHE A 317 -14.95 2.83 12.30
CA PHE A 317 -14.28 3.75 11.39
C PHE A 317 -12.90 3.20 11.05
N ASN A 318 -12.79 2.56 9.87
CA ASN A 318 -11.51 2.24 9.24
C ASN A 318 -10.86 3.51 8.66
N LEU A 319 -10.53 4.46 9.53
CA LEU A 319 -9.55 5.49 9.17
C LEU A 319 -8.25 4.72 8.96
N GLY A 320 -7.59 4.93 7.82
CA GLY A 320 -6.30 4.29 7.45
C GLY A 320 -5.17 4.71 8.39
N LEU A 321 -5.33 4.41 9.68
CA LEU A 321 -4.42 4.71 10.76
C LEU A 321 -3.28 3.70 10.71
N SER A 322 -2.39 3.88 9.73
CA SER A 322 -1.06 3.31 9.83
C SER A 322 -0.36 4.03 10.99
N LEU A 323 -0.30 3.38 12.14
CA LEU A 323 0.42 3.86 13.33
C LEU A 323 1.94 3.85 13.05
N SER A 324 2.41 4.83 12.29
CA SER A 324 3.83 5.04 12.01
C SER A 324 4.46 5.91 13.10
N LEU A 325 5.73 5.64 13.43
CA LEU A 325 6.51 6.42 14.39
C LEU A 325 6.72 7.87 13.92
N PHE A 326 6.78 8.08 12.61
CA PHE A 326 7.14 9.38 12.03
C PHE A 326 6.09 10.47 12.29
N PRO A 327 4.78 10.27 11.99
CA PRO A 327 3.73 11.21 12.38
C PRO A 327 3.71 11.57 13.87
N ILE A 328 3.99 10.60 14.76
CA ILE A 328 3.96 10.81 16.21
C ILE A 328 5.03 11.83 16.64
N VAL A 329 6.27 11.67 16.17
CA VAL A 329 7.37 12.59 16.49
C VAL A 329 7.08 14.00 15.95
N ILE A 330 6.52 14.09 14.74
CA ILE A 330 6.18 15.38 14.13
C ILE A 330 5.09 16.09 14.93
N LEU A 331 4.07 15.36 15.38
CA LEU A 331 3.00 15.92 16.19
C LEU A 331 3.53 16.44 17.53
N ALA A 332 4.36 15.66 18.23
CA ALA A 332 4.97 16.11 19.49
C ALA A 332 5.81 17.38 19.30
N MET A 333 6.64 17.43 18.25
CA MET A 333 7.42 18.62 17.89
C MET A 333 6.53 19.83 17.53
N THR A 334 5.42 19.58 16.85
CA THR A 334 4.48 20.65 16.46
C THR A 334 3.72 21.19 17.66
N ILE A 335 3.31 20.32 18.60
CA ILE A 335 2.68 20.72 19.86
C ILE A 335 3.63 21.63 20.64
N GLU A 336 4.90 21.25 20.80
CA GLU A 336 5.86 22.09 21.52
C GLU A 336 6.04 23.45 20.84
N ARG A 337 6.19 23.46 19.52
CA ARG A 337 6.40 24.70 18.77
C ARG A 337 5.17 25.61 18.80
N ALA A 338 3.98 25.05 18.67
CA ALA A 338 2.73 25.79 18.80
C ALA A 338 2.58 26.36 20.21
N ALA A 339 2.96 25.61 21.24
CA ALA A 339 2.82 26.03 22.61
C ALA A 339 3.83 27.11 23.03
N LEU A 340 5.06 27.07 22.51
CA LEU A 340 6.04 28.15 22.67
C LEU A 340 5.56 29.42 21.97
N MET A 341 5.09 29.30 20.73
CA MET A 341 4.60 30.47 20.00
C MET A 341 3.34 31.07 20.62
N TRP A 342 2.50 30.25 21.25
CA TRP A 342 1.36 30.72 22.02
C TRP A 342 1.79 31.58 23.21
N GLU A 343 2.90 31.23 23.87
CA GLU A 343 3.44 32.01 24.98
C GLU A 343 4.18 33.28 24.51
N GLU A 344 4.92 33.20 23.40
CA GLU A 344 5.76 34.31 22.91
C GLU A 344 4.97 35.35 22.10
N ALA A 345 4.14 34.89 21.16
CA ALA A 345 3.45 35.74 20.19
C ALA A 345 1.94 35.84 20.43
N GLY A 346 1.38 34.97 21.27
CA GLY A 346 -0.04 34.94 21.63
C GLY A 346 -0.88 33.95 20.82
N ALA A 347 -2.13 33.81 21.26
CA ALA A 347 -3.08 32.82 20.72
C ALA A 347 -3.42 33.07 19.25
N LYS A 348 -3.64 34.32 18.87
CA LYS A 348 -4.11 34.70 17.52
C LYS A 348 -3.04 34.38 16.48
N GLU A 349 -1.80 34.79 16.72
CA GLU A 349 -0.63 34.54 15.88
C GLU A 349 -0.38 33.04 15.75
N THR A 350 -0.55 32.28 16.83
CA THR A 350 -0.43 30.82 16.83
C THR A 350 -1.48 30.13 15.98
N ILE A 351 -2.74 30.55 16.06
CA ILE A 351 -3.82 29.99 15.23
C ILE A 351 -3.58 30.30 13.75
N ILE A 352 -3.21 31.55 13.43
CA ILE A 352 -2.92 31.97 12.04
C ILE A 352 -1.77 31.15 11.46
N ALA A 353 -0.69 30.97 12.21
CA ALA A 353 0.45 30.19 11.77
C ALA A 353 0.16 28.68 11.72
N GLY A 354 -0.72 28.17 12.59
CA GLY A 354 -1.19 26.79 12.54
C GLY A 354 -1.97 26.51 11.26
N LEU A 355 -2.93 27.39 10.93
CA LEU A 355 -3.67 27.31 9.67
C LEU A 355 -2.74 27.44 8.46
N GLY A 356 -1.77 28.36 8.50
CA GLY A 356 -0.76 28.48 7.46
C GLY A 356 0.09 27.22 7.31
N SER A 357 0.46 26.58 8.42
CA SER A 357 1.24 25.33 8.39
C SER A 357 0.46 24.17 7.79
N VAL A 358 -0.81 24.02 8.16
CA VAL A 358 -1.70 23.00 7.58
C VAL A 358 -1.91 23.29 6.09
N PHE A 359 -2.16 24.54 5.70
CA PHE A 359 -2.32 24.91 4.30
C PHE A 359 -1.05 24.61 3.48
N ALA A 360 0.12 25.01 3.96
CA ALA A 360 1.40 24.71 3.31
C ALA A 360 1.66 23.20 3.25
N ALA A 361 1.31 22.44 4.29
CA ALA A 361 1.41 20.98 4.31
C ALA A 361 0.48 20.32 3.28
N VAL A 362 -0.75 20.83 3.10
CA VAL A 362 -1.69 20.35 2.08
C VAL A 362 -1.14 20.60 0.67
N VAL A 363 -0.61 21.80 0.41
CA VAL A 363 0.01 22.12 -0.88
C VAL A 363 1.24 21.23 -1.14
N GLY A 364 2.10 21.06 -0.13
CA GLY A 364 3.25 20.15 -0.20
C GLY A 364 2.84 18.70 -0.44
N TYR A 365 1.80 18.22 0.25
CA TYR A 365 1.22 16.89 0.05
C TYR A 365 0.78 16.68 -1.40
N TYR A 366 0.03 17.62 -1.99
CA TYR A 366 -0.41 17.51 -3.38
C TYR A 366 0.75 17.52 -4.38
N CYS A 367 1.84 18.22 -4.07
CA CYS A 367 3.05 18.17 -4.87
C CYS A 367 3.72 16.79 -4.80
N ILE A 368 3.84 16.21 -3.60
CA ILE A 368 4.50 14.92 -3.36
C ILE A 368 3.69 13.75 -3.93
N ILE A 369 2.35 13.79 -3.85
CA ILE A 369 1.49 12.71 -4.33
C ILE A 369 1.28 12.72 -5.86
N ASN A 370 1.69 13.78 -6.55
CA ASN A 370 1.47 13.92 -7.98
C ASN A 370 2.27 12.87 -8.78
N PRO A 371 1.61 11.99 -9.57
CA PRO A 371 2.28 10.91 -10.31
C PRO A 371 3.38 11.41 -11.25
N TYR A 372 3.20 12.59 -11.86
CA TYR A 372 4.20 13.19 -12.76
C TYR A 372 5.47 13.59 -12.00
N VAL A 373 5.32 14.17 -10.81
CA VAL A 373 6.46 14.56 -9.97
C VAL A 373 7.19 13.32 -9.46
N GLN A 374 6.45 12.30 -9.03
CA GLN A 374 7.01 11.03 -8.57
C GLN A 374 7.80 10.32 -9.67
N HIS A 375 7.21 10.18 -10.85
CA HIS A 375 7.86 9.55 -11.98
C HIS A 375 9.11 10.33 -12.42
N LEU A 376 8.99 11.65 -12.57
CA LEU A 376 10.11 12.46 -13.04
C LEU A 376 11.27 12.48 -12.04
N ALA A 377 10.98 12.63 -10.75
CA ALA A 377 11.99 12.66 -9.70
C ALA A 377 12.71 11.31 -9.54
N PHE A 378 11.98 10.19 -9.69
CA PHE A 378 12.56 8.86 -9.59
C PHE A 378 13.31 8.43 -10.86
N ALA A 379 12.80 8.77 -12.04
CA ALA A 379 13.45 8.45 -13.31
C ALA A 379 14.73 9.28 -13.55
N PHE A 380 14.75 10.53 -13.08
CA PHE A 380 15.88 11.47 -13.26
C PHE A 380 16.30 12.10 -11.92
N PRO A 381 17.00 11.34 -11.05
CA PRO A 381 17.46 11.86 -9.76
C PRO A 381 18.42 13.06 -9.89
N GLU A 382 19.04 13.29 -11.06
CA GLU A 382 19.85 14.47 -11.35
C GLU A 382 19.06 15.78 -11.24
N LEU A 383 17.72 15.73 -11.38
CA LEU A 383 16.86 16.88 -11.14
C LEU A 383 16.96 17.38 -9.70
N LEU A 384 17.42 16.57 -8.74
CA LEU A 384 17.71 17.05 -7.40
C LEU A 384 18.79 18.13 -7.36
N LEU A 385 19.77 18.10 -8.29
CA LEU A 385 20.77 19.16 -8.40
C LEU A 385 20.13 20.47 -8.89
N LEU A 386 19.18 20.38 -9.81
CA LEU A 386 18.38 21.53 -10.25
C LEU A 386 17.51 22.07 -9.10
N VAL A 387 16.84 21.19 -8.36
CA VAL A 387 16.05 21.55 -7.16
C VAL A 387 16.93 22.21 -6.11
N LEU A 388 18.16 21.72 -5.91
CA LEU A 388 19.14 22.34 -5.03
C LEU A 388 19.54 23.74 -5.51
N ALA A 389 19.84 23.91 -6.80
CA ALA A 389 20.14 25.21 -7.38
C ALA A 389 18.97 26.20 -7.22
N LEU A 390 17.74 25.75 -7.44
CA LEU A 390 16.53 26.54 -7.22
C LEU A 390 16.34 26.89 -5.74
N ASN A 391 16.57 25.96 -4.81
CA ASN A 391 16.52 26.22 -3.38
C ASN A 391 17.54 27.29 -2.96
N VAL A 392 18.76 27.24 -3.50
CA VAL A 392 19.78 28.28 -3.26
C VAL A 392 19.32 29.62 -3.82
N LEU A 393 18.73 29.65 -5.02
CA LEU A 393 18.21 30.87 -5.63
C LEU A 393 17.08 31.48 -4.81
N VAL A 394 16.11 30.68 -4.37
CA VAL A 394 15.01 31.09 -3.48
C VAL A 394 15.57 31.58 -2.14
N GLY A 395 16.58 30.91 -1.59
CA GLY A 395 17.23 31.33 -0.35
C GLY A 395 17.94 32.69 -0.44
N ARG A 396 18.36 33.11 -1.64
CA ARG A 396 18.93 34.46 -1.88
C ARG A 396 17.87 35.51 -2.19
N TYR A 397 16.60 35.13 -2.32
CA TYR A 397 15.52 36.07 -2.61
C TYR A 397 15.17 36.88 -1.35
N ASN A 398 15.63 38.13 -1.31
CA ASN A 398 15.27 39.13 -0.29
C ASN A 398 14.16 40.09 -0.78
N GLY A 399 13.43 39.73 -1.85
CA GLY A 399 12.36 40.57 -2.38
C GLY A 399 11.14 40.63 -1.45
N TYR A 400 10.26 41.60 -1.69
CA TYR A 400 9.04 41.76 -0.90
C TYR A 400 8.14 40.53 -0.99
N LYS A 401 7.56 40.12 0.14
CA LYS A 401 6.58 39.04 0.22
C LYS A 401 5.29 39.45 -0.49
N LEU A 402 4.67 38.53 -1.23
CA LEU A 402 3.39 38.80 -1.93
C LEU A 402 2.31 39.30 -0.96
N ILE A 403 2.23 38.72 0.23
CA ILE A 403 1.27 39.15 1.26
C ILE A 403 1.54 40.58 1.74
N GLU A 404 2.81 40.99 1.81
CA GLU A 404 3.18 42.36 2.19
C GLU A 404 2.82 43.35 1.08
N TYR A 405 2.99 42.99 -0.19
CA TYR A 405 2.55 43.79 -1.31
C TYR A 405 1.06 44.13 -1.23
N PHE A 406 0.20 43.13 -0.96
CA PHE A 406 -1.24 43.37 -0.79
C PHE A 406 -1.56 44.26 0.42
N ARG A 407 -0.82 44.08 1.53
CA ARG A 407 -0.98 44.94 2.72
C ARG A 407 -0.60 46.39 2.43
N PHE A 408 0.50 46.62 1.70
CA PHE A 408 0.92 47.97 1.32
C PHE A 408 -0.05 48.61 0.32
N LEU A 409 -0.60 47.83 -0.62
CA LEU A 409 -1.63 48.31 -1.54
C LEU A 409 -2.91 48.75 -0.80
N ALA A 410 -3.31 47.99 0.23
CA ALA A 410 -4.47 48.32 1.06
C ALA A 410 -4.23 49.60 1.89
N LEU A 411 -3.06 49.75 2.47
CA LEU A 411 -2.64 50.98 3.17
C LEU A 411 -2.61 52.19 2.23
N GLN A 412 -2.10 52.03 1.02
CA GLN A 412 -2.07 53.10 0.02
C GLN A 412 -3.48 53.53 -0.41
N ARG A 413 -4.42 52.59 -0.53
CA ARG A 413 -5.84 52.88 -0.78
C ARG A 413 -6.47 53.64 0.38
N GLN A 414 -6.19 53.25 1.63
CA GLN A 414 -6.69 53.94 2.83
C GLN A 414 -6.12 55.35 2.96
N LEU A 415 -4.84 55.56 2.64
CA LEU A 415 -4.22 56.89 2.65
C LEU A 415 -4.84 57.81 1.59
N LYS A 416 -5.02 57.33 0.35
CA LYS A 416 -5.70 58.08 -0.71
C LYS A 416 -7.15 58.46 -0.37
N GLN A 417 -7.82 57.67 0.46
CA GLN A 417 -9.21 57.91 0.88
C GLN A 417 -9.31 58.86 2.09
N LYS A 418 -8.18 59.18 2.73
CA LYS A 418 -8.09 60.12 3.87
C LYS A 418 -7.59 61.51 3.45
N GLU A 419 -7.02 61.62 2.26
CA GLU A 419 -6.52 62.87 1.64
C GLU A 419 -7.51 63.51 0.65
N GLY A 420 -8.65 62.86 0.36
CA GLY A 420 -9.76 63.42 -0.42
C GLY A 420 -11.02 63.48 0.44
#